data_AF-K1U4R2-F1
#
_entry.id   AF-K1U4R2-F1
#
_cell.length_a   1.000
_cell.length_b   1.000
_cell.length_c   1.000
_cell.angle_alpha   90.00
_cell.angle_beta   90.00
_cell.angle_gamma   90.00
#
_symmetry.space_group_name_H-M   'P 1'
#
loop_
_entity.id
_entity.type
_entity.pdbx_description
1 polymer ?
#
loop_
_entity_poly.entity_id
_entity_poly.type
_entity_poly.pdbx_seq_one_letter_code
_entity_poly.pdbx_strand_id
1 'polypeptide(L)'
;MVAGAVDGLLPKDGYCVVEGITHIGNDRTLVIWRNCNKVSNEDLNEFFRKQAYCTTDSEFDKIYVNGDNTLPNIKTDEEHWKVVLIEEEFKKRMFE
;
A
#
# COMPACT_ATOMS: atom_id res chain seq x y z
N MET A 1 -3.73 -21.75 -9.51
CA MET A 1 -4.53 -20.51 -9.53
C MET A 1 -5.55 -20.62 -8.40
N VAL A 2 -5.32 -19.96 -7.26
CA VAL A 2 -6.33 -19.85 -6.21
C VAL A 2 -6.93 -18.46 -6.36
N ALA A 3 -8.15 -18.40 -6.90
CA ALA A 3 -8.98 -17.21 -6.83
C ALA A 3 -9.50 -17.11 -5.40
N GLY A 4 -8.74 -16.46 -4.52
CA GLY A 4 -9.23 -15.99 -3.24
C GLY A 4 -10.19 -14.83 -3.48
N ALA A 5 -11.35 -14.85 -2.83
CA ALA A 5 -12.36 -13.81 -2.96
C ALA A 5 -11.74 -12.43 -2.69
N VAL A 6 -11.91 -11.52 -3.65
CA VAL A 6 -11.59 -10.10 -3.53
C VAL A 6 -12.67 -9.42 -2.70
N ASP A 7 -12.69 -9.67 -1.39
CA ASP A 7 -13.50 -8.88 -0.46
C ASP A 7 -12.90 -7.47 -0.41
N GLY A 8 -13.51 -6.51 -1.14
CA GLY A 8 -13.21 -5.09 -0.99
C GLY A 8 -13.18 -4.20 -2.23
N LEU A 9 -13.51 -4.69 -3.44
CA LEU A 9 -13.35 -3.92 -4.69
C LEU A 9 -14.38 -2.78 -4.96
N LEU A 10 -15.05 -2.24 -3.94
CA LEU A 10 -15.88 -1.05 -4.13
C LEU A 10 -15.15 0.18 -3.59
N PRO A 11 -14.94 1.23 -4.41
CA PRO A 11 -14.34 2.45 -3.92
C PRO A 11 -15.21 3.05 -2.82
N LYS A 12 -14.74 2.96 -1.57
CA LYS A 12 -15.36 3.63 -0.44
C LYS A 12 -14.57 4.90 -0.17
N ASP A 13 -15.27 6.03 -0.15
CA ASP A 13 -14.71 7.32 0.26
C ASP A 13 -13.46 7.79 -0.50
N GLY A 14 -13.30 7.36 -1.75
CA GLY A 14 -12.18 7.77 -2.62
C GLY A 14 -10.96 6.86 -2.59
N TYR A 15 -11.05 5.69 -1.94
CA TYR A 15 -9.99 4.67 -1.91
C TYR A 15 -10.39 3.42 -2.67
N CYS A 16 -9.43 2.75 -3.30
CA CYS A 16 -9.47 1.36 -3.70
C CYS A 16 -8.35 0.65 -2.95
N VAL A 17 -8.70 -0.37 -2.16
CA VAL A 17 -7.76 -1.07 -1.28
C VAL A 17 -7.76 -2.55 -1.65
N VAL A 18 -6.56 -3.10 -1.83
CA VAL A 18 -6.38 -4.50 -2.18
C VAL A 18 -5.33 -5.10 -1.27
N GLU A 19 -5.68 -6.20 -0.61
CA GLU A 19 -4.75 -7.05 0.11
C GLU A 19 -4.43 -8.29 -0.72
N GLY A 20 -3.18 -8.74 -0.66
CA GLY A 20 -2.76 -9.92 -1.40
C GLY A 20 -1.38 -10.41 -1.04
N ILE A 21 -0.94 -11.46 -1.72
CA ILE A 21 0.40 -12.01 -1.59
C ILE A 21 1.06 -11.91 -2.96
N THR A 22 2.28 -11.36 -3.01
CA THR A 22 3.03 -11.26 -4.26
C THR A 22 3.53 -12.63 -4.71
N HIS A 23 3.54 -12.86 -6.02
CA HIS A 23 4.03 -14.12 -6.58
C HIS A 23 5.56 -14.27 -6.48
N ILE A 24 6.29 -13.15 -6.39
CA ILE A 24 7.74 -13.10 -6.16
C ILE A 24 7.94 -12.68 -4.70
N GLY A 25 8.75 -13.42 -3.95
CA GLY A 25 9.05 -13.11 -2.54
C GLY A 25 8.00 -13.62 -1.54
N ASN A 26 6.75 -13.81 -2.00
CA ASN A 26 5.62 -14.24 -1.16
C ASN A 26 5.31 -13.22 -0.05
N ASP A 27 5.46 -11.93 -0.37
CA ASP A 27 5.25 -10.80 0.54
C ASP A 27 3.75 -10.53 0.72
N ARG A 28 3.31 -10.46 1.98
CA ARG A 28 1.96 -9.98 2.31
C ARG A 28 1.89 -8.49 2.07
N THR A 29 1.05 -8.10 1.12
CA THR A 29 1.04 -6.77 0.53
C THR A 29 -0.30 -6.09 0.68
N LEU A 30 -0.26 -4.81 1.05
CA LEU A 30 -1.39 -3.88 1.00
C LEU A 30 -1.19 -2.87 -0.13
N VAL A 31 -2.16 -2.70 -1.00
CA VAL A 31 -2.19 -1.67 -2.03
C VAL A 31 -3.29 -0.67 -1.70
N ILE A 32 -2.93 0.61 -1.56
CA ILE A 32 -3.86 1.71 -1.33
C ILE A 32 -3.78 2.64 -2.55
N TRP A 33 -4.82 2.61 -3.38
CA TRP A 33 -4.98 3.56 -4.46
C TRP A 33 -6.04 4.58 -4.09
N ARG A 34 -5.70 5.87 -4.07
CA ARG A 34 -6.61 6.96 -3.70
C ARG A 34 -6.83 7.95 -4.84
N ASN A 35 -7.99 8.61 -4.79
CA ASN A 35 -8.23 9.81 -5.56
C ASN A 35 -7.54 10.99 -4.89
N CYS A 36 -6.35 11.38 -5.38
CA CYS A 36 -5.54 12.45 -4.80
C CYS A 36 -6.19 13.85 -4.82
N ASN A 37 -7.28 14.04 -5.58
CA ASN A 37 -8.05 15.29 -5.56
C ASN A 37 -9.09 15.34 -4.42
N LYS A 38 -9.37 14.20 -3.79
CA LYS A 38 -10.39 14.06 -2.74
C LYS A 38 -9.81 13.62 -1.40
N VAL A 39 -8.70 12.90 -1.44
CA VAL A 39 -8.05 12.30 -0.28
C VAL A 39 -6.68 12.93 -0.12
N SER A 40 -6.53 13.73 0.94
CA SER A 40 -5.25 14.33 1.31
C SER A 40 -4.31 13.32 2.00
N ASN A 41 -3.07 13.74 2.29
CA ASN A 41 -2.16 12.96 3.13
C ASN A 41 -2.67 12.80 4.56
N GLU A 42 -3.37 13.80 5.09
CA GLU A 42 -3.98 13.71 6.42
C GLU A 42 -5.12 12.69 6.45
N ASP A 43 -5.99 12.70 5.44
CA ASP A 43 -7.05 11.71 5.29
C ASP A 43 -6.49 10.29 5.15
N LEU A 44 -5.38 10.13 4.40
CA LEU A 44 -4.67 8.86 4.27
C LEU A 44 -4.11 8.39 5.62
N ASN A 45 -3.48 9.27 6.39
CA ASN A 45 -2.98 8.92 7.73
C ASN A 45 -4.14 8.51 8.65
N GLU A 46 -5.26 9.23 8.61
CA GLU A 46 -6.44 8.89 9.40
C GLU A 46 -7.06 7.55 8.99
N PHE A 47 -7.18 7.31 7.69
CA PHE A 47 -7.67 6.05 7.14
C PHE A 47 -6.80 4.90 7.63
N PHE A 48 -5.48 5.05 7.51
CA PHE A 48 -4.51 4.05 7.95
C PHE A 48 -4.66 3.75 9.45
N ARG A 49 -4.78 4.79 10.30
CA ARG A 49 -5.02 4.65 11.74
C ARG A 49 -6.36 3.97 12.05
N LYS A 50 -7.46 4.33 11.35
CA LYS A 50 -8.81 3.80 11.59
C LYS A 50 -8.94 2.32 11.27
N GLN A 51 -8.22 1.84 10.25
CA GLN A 51 -8.14 0.41 9.93
C GLN A 51 -7.24 -0.37 10.91
N ALA A 52 -6.64 0.31 11.90
CA ALA A 52 -5.64 -0.25 12.80
C ALA A 52 -4.40 -0.81 12.07
N TYR A 53 -4.20 -0.43 10.81
CA TYR A 53 -2.98 -0.77 10.09
C TYR A 53 -1.80 -0.10 10.78
N CYS A 54 -0.71 -0.83 10.87
CA CYS A 54 0.50 -0.35 11.48
C CYS A 54 1.69 -0.60 10.56
N THR A 55 2.38 0.47 10.16
CA THR A 55 3.60 0.35 9.37
C THR A 55 4.73 -0.30 10.17
N THR A 56 4.60 -0.39 11.49
CA THR A 56 5.58 -1.01 12.38
C THR A 56 5.23 -2.45 12.78
N ASP A 57 4.06 -2.95 12.40
CA ASP A 57 3.61 -4.31 12.74
C ASP A 57 3.87 -5.29 11.58
N SER A 58 4.04 -6.55 11.92
CA SER A 58 4.30 -7.70 11.04
C SER A 58 3.16 -8.07 10.08
N GLU A 59 2.03 -7.35 10.12
CA GLU A 59 0.85 -7.69 9.31
C GLU A 59 1.12 -7.65 7.80
N PHE A 60 1.88 -6.65 7.36
CA PHE A 60 2.28 -6.48 5.96
C PHE A 60 3.79 -6.38 5.84
N ASP A 61 4.33 -7.03 4.84
CA ASP A 61 5.73 -6.92 4.45
C ASP A 61 5.93 -5.66 3.58
N LYS A 62 4.91 -5.31 2.78
CA LYS A 62 4.96 -4.18 1.84
C LYS A 62 3.64 -3.44 1.70
N ILE A 63 3.73 -2.13 1.56
CA ILE A 63 2.59 -1.24 1.38
C ILE A 63 2.85 -0.34 0.18
N TYR A 64 1.95 -0.40 -0.80
CA TYR A 64 2.03 0.41 -2.01
C TYR A 64 0.98 1.52 -1.98
N VAL A 65 1.40 2.76 -2.23
CA VAL A 65 0.51 3.94 -2.25
C VAL A 65 0.77 4.78 -3.50
N ASN A 66 -0.27 5.31 -4.13
CA ASN A 66 -0.13 6.23 -5.28
C ASN A 66 -0.03 7.70 -4.85
N GLY A 67 0.60 8.52 -5.69
CA GLY A 67 0.80 9.96 -5.44
C GLY A 67 1.97 10.23 -4.50
N ASP A 68 1.74 10.99 -3.44
CA ASP A 68 2.68 11.20 -2.34
C ASP A 68 2.19 10.52 -1.05
N ASN A 69 2.97 10.54 0.03
CA ASN A 69 2.48 10.13 1.35
C ASN A 69 3.31 10.74 2.48
N THR A 70 2.73 10.79 3.67
CA THR A 70 3.42 11.16 4.92
C THR A 70 3.31 10.03 5.96
N LEU A 71 3.07 8.80 5.53
CA LEU A 71 2.90 7.67 6.44
C LEU A 71 4.25 7.42 7.16
N PRO A 72 4.25 7.16 8.47
CA PRO A 72 5.46 6.77 9.17
C PRO A 72 6.05 5.53 8.50
N ASN A 73 7.26 5.64 7.93
CA ASN A 73 7.85 4.55 7.15
C ASN A 73 9.04 3.94 7.90
N ILE A 74 9.10 2.62 7.94
CA ILE A 74 10.22 1.89 8.52
C ILE A 74 11.03 1.30 7.38
N LYS A 75 12.36 1.39 7.53
CA LYS A 75 13.30 0.64 6.72
C LYS A 75 13.22 -0.84 7.10
N THR A 76 12.73 -1.66 6.18
CA THR A 76 12.86 -3.10 6.23
C THR A 76 14.25 -3.37 5.67
N ASP A 77 15.23 -3.71 6.51
CA ASP A 77 16.65 -3.82 6.17
C ASP A 77 17.31 -2.54 5.59
N GLU A 78 18.61 -2.57 5.31
CA GLU A 78 19.39 -1.35 4.96
C GLU A 78 18.95 -0.71 3.63
N GLU A 79 18.25 -1.44 2.76
CA GLU A 79 17.97 -1.03 1.38
C GLU A 79 16.47 -0.92 1.01
N HIS A 80 15.55 -1.49 1.80
CA HIS A 80 14.13 -1.48 1.46
C HIS A 80 13.25 -0.68 2.43
N TRP A 81 12.26 0.01 1.87
CA TRP A 81 11.22 0.70 2.64
C TRP A 81 9.93 -0.11 2.59
N LYS A 82 9.22 -0.17 3.73
CA LYS A 82 7.93 -0.86 3.80
C LYS A 82 6.85 -0.15 2.98
N VAL A 83 6.79 1.17 3.07
CA VAL A 83 5.88 1.99 2.25
C VAL A 83 6.62 2.44 0.99
N VAL A 84 6.07 2.13 -0.17
CA VAL A 84 6.66 2.39 -1.49
C VAL A 84 5.64 3.10 -2.38
N LEU A 85 6.08 4.13 -3.12
CA LEU A 85 5.23 4.78 -4.10
C LEU A 85 5.02 3.89 -5.33
N ILE A 86 3.77 3.74 -5.75
CA ILE A 86 3.41 2.89 -6.89
C ILE A 86 4.09 3.41 -8.16
N GLU A 87 4.12 4.72 -8.36
CA GLU A 87 4.73 5.36 -9.52
C GLU A 87 6.24 5.12 -9.59
N GLU A 88 6.93 5.13 -8.44
CA GLU A 88 8.36 4.85 -8.37
C GLU A 88 8.65 3.37 -8.65
N GLU A 89 7.93 2.46 -7.98
CA GLU A 89 8.10 1.02 -8.19
C GLU A 89 7.78 0.61 -9.63
N PHE A 90 6.72 1.19 -10.21
CA PHE A 90 6.32 0.92 -11.58
C PHE A 90 7.38 1.40 -12.57
N LYS A 91 7.93 2.60 -12.37
CA LYS A 91 9.01 3.12 -13.20
C LYS A 91 10.25 2.21 -13.14
N LYS A 92 10.65 1.78 -11.94
CA LYS A 92 11.77 0.82 -11.77
C LYS A 92 11.52 -0.44 -12.58
N ARG A 93 10.38 -1.12 -12.38
CA ARG A 93 10.06 -2.38 -13.07
C ARG A 93 9.93 -2.26 -14.59
N MET A 94 9.63 -1.08 -15.10
CA MET A 94 9.50 -0.86 -16.54
C MET A 94 10.82 -0.54 -17.22
N PHE A 95 11.75 0.12 -16.53
CA PHE A 95 12.88 0.80 -17.18
C PHE A 95 14.25 0.53 -16.53
N GLU A 96 14.30 -0.16 -15.40
CA GLU A 96 15.52 -0.54 -14.67
C GLU A 96 15.64 -2.07 -14.58
#